data_AF-A0A968TXF3-F1
#
_entry.id   AF-A0A968TXF3-F1
#
_cell.length_a   1.000
_cell.length_b   1.000
_cell.length_c   1.000
_cell.angle_alpha   90.00
_cell.angle_beta   90.00
_cell.angle_gamma   90.00
#
_symmetry.space_group_name_H-M   'P 1'
#
loop_
_entity.id
_entity.type
_entity.pdbx_description
1 polymer ?
#
loop_
_entity_poly.entity_id
_entity_poly.type
_entity_poly.pdbx_seq_one_letter_code
_entity_poly.pdbx_strand_id
1 'polypeptide(L)'
;MSVVTSHPSALVKRWLEIHDRDTVIQLCHHGTLTPPLIVALEDDSSLLTLTPQTNGKNDASANEQGQGAGEAGSEKWIAHQTPGFIVWQKDHASLMRFLAEHPGRRVQDPASARPVSLARDLAPRIILDLCAGRGTKTRQLAQMFPQAQVFASDVDTLRTQSLHELAKSLPNVTVVSPDALPRCYAWENG
;
A
#
# COMPACT_ATOMS: atom_id res chain seq x y z
N MET A 1 -10.02 -5.02 -28.75
CA MET A 1 -9.56 -4.52 -27.44
C MET A 1 -10.52 -4.89 -26.32
N SER A 2 -11.72 -4.30 -26.25
CA SER A 2 -12.69 -4.55 -25.15
C SER A 2 -12.94 -6.03 -24.84
N VAL A 3 -13.18 -6.87 -25.85
CA VAL A 3 -13.43 -8.32 -25.68
C VAL A 3 -12.16 -9.09 -25.25
N VAL A 4 -10.99 -8.64 -25.68
CA VAL A 4 -9.71 -9.36 -25.47
C VAL A 4 -9.13 -9.06 -24.09
N THR A 5 -9.33 -7.85 -23.58
CA THR A 5 -8.80 -7.41 -22.28
C THR A 5 -9.86 -7.35 -21.18
N SER A 6 -11.08 -7.84 -21.45
CA SER A 6 -12.23 -7.80 -20.51
C SER A 6 -12.62 -6.40 -20.01
N HIS A 7 -12.19 -5.34 -20.71
CA HIS A 7 -12.58 -3.97 -20.37
C HIS A 7 -13.91 -3.63 -21.07
N PRO A 8 -14.88 -2.98 -20.40
CA PRO A 8 -16.13 -2.57 -21.04
C PRO A 8 -15.89 -1.66 -22.26
N SER A 9 -16.64 -1.88 -23.34
CA SER A 9 -16.44 -1.10 -24.58
C SER A 9 -16.66 0.40 -24.39
N ALA A 10 -17.56 0.78 -23.47
CA ALA A 10 -17.79 2.18 -23.13
C ALA A 10 -16.55 2.84 -22.49
N LEU A 11 -15.83 2.11 -21.62
CA LEU A 11 -14.62 2.60 -20.98
C LEU A 11 -13.49 2.80 -22.00
N VAL A 12 -13.29 1.82 -22.89
CA VAL A 12 -12.28 1.92 -23.95
C VAL A 12 -12.56 3.09 -24.89
N LYS A 13 -13.83 3.30 -25.28
CA LYS A 13 -14.23 4.47 -26.08
C LYS A 13 -13.89 5.78 -25.36
N ARG A 14 -14.22 5.89 -24.07
CA ARG A 14 -13.92 7.08 -23.28
C ARG A 14 -12.42 7.36 -23.18
N TRP A 15 -11.59 6.33 -23.05
CA TRP A 15 -10.14 6.51 -23.06
C TRP A 15 -9.62 6.99 -24.41
N LEU A 16 -10.18 6.52 -25.53
CA LEU A 16 -9.79 6.97 -26.89
C LEU A 16 -10.19 8.43 -27.18
N GLU A 17 -11.10 9.01 -26.40
CA GLU A 17 -11.42 10.44 -26.48
C GLU A 17 -10.35 11.33 -25.82
N ILE A 18 -9.54 10.76 -24.92
CA ILE A 18 -8.57 11.49 -24.08
C ILE A 18 -7.13 11.17 -24.47
N HIS A 19 -6.88 9.94 -24.92
CA HIS A 19 -5.56 9.40 -25.21
C HIS A 19 -5.50 8.85 -26.64
N ASP A 20 -4.30 8.82 -27.21
CA ASP A 20 -4.07 8.15 -28.49
C ASP A 20 -4.29 6.63 -28.38
N ARG A 21 -4.49 5.99 -29.53
CA ARG A 21 -4.81 4.57 -29.61
C ARG A 21 -3.74 3.68 -28.98
N ASP A 22 -2.46 4.00 -29.12
CA ASP A 22 -1.37 3.17 -28.63
C ASP A 22 -1.31 3.22 -27.11
N THR A 23 -1.50 4.41 -26.52
CA THR A 23 -1.65 4.60 -25.07
C THR A 23 -2.84 3.78 -24.54
N VAL A 24 -4.00 3.81 -25.20
CA VAL A 24 -5.16 3.01 -24.76
C VAL A 24 -4.89 1.51 -24.87
N ILE A 25 -4.16 1.07 -25.90
CA ILE A 25 -3.71 -0.32 -26.05
C ILE A 25 -2.84 -0.71 -24.86
N GLN A 26 -1.85 0.10 -24.51
CA GLN A 26 -0.97 -0.13 -23.37
C GLN A 26 -1.73 -0.19 -22.06
N LEU A 27 -2.68 0.72 -21.80
CA LEU A 27 -3.53 0.71 -20.60
C LEU A 27 -4.36 -0.58 -20.51
N CYS A 28 -5.00 -0.99 -21.60
CA CYS A 28 -5.78 -2.21 -21.63
C CYS A 28 -4.92 -3.45 -21.40
N HIS A 29 -3.72 -3.53 -21.97
CA HIS A 29 -2.80 -4.63 -21.70
C HIS A 29 -2.31 -4.62 -20.25
N HIS A 30 -1.93 -3.46 -19.73
CA HIS A 30 -1.47 -3.33 -18.35
C HIS A 30 -2.54 -3.78 -17.34
N GLY A 31 -3.81 -3.44 -17.58
CA GLY A 31 -4.93 -3.87 -16.73
C GLY A 31 -5.20 -5.39 -16.71
N THR A 32 -4.56 -6.17 -17.59
CA THR A 32 -4.63 -7.65 -17.57
C THR A 32 -3.52 -8.31 -16.77
N LEU A 33 -2.51 -7.54 -16.34
CA LEU A 33 -1.39 -8.06 -15.57
C LEU A 33 -1.80 -8.20 -14.10
N THR A 34 -1.28 -9.24 -13.44
CA THR A 34 -1.34 -9.32 -11.98
C THR A 34 -0.38 -8.28 -11.40
N PRO A 35 -0.85 -7.32 -10.60
CA PRO A 35 0.03 -6.33 -10.02
C PRO A 35 1.04 -6.99 -9.07
N PRO A 36 2.29 -6.51 -9.03
CA PRO A 36 3.26 -6.99 -8.05
C PRO A 36 2.79 -6.70 -6.62
N LEU A 37 3.22 -7.52 -5.68
CA LEU A 37 2.98 -7.27 -4.26
C LEU A 37 4.00 -6.23 -3.77
N ILE A 38 3.55 -5.00 -3.56
CA ILE A 38 4.41 -3.90 -3.13
C ILE A 38 4.27 -3.68 -1.63
N VAL A 39 5.41 -3.52 -0.95
CA VAL A 39 5.47 -3.16 0.47
C VAL A 39 6.13 -1.80 0.62
N ALA A 40 5.48 -0.91 1.35
CA ALA A 40 6.05 0.36 1.79
C ALA A 40 6.93 0.14 3.02
N LEU A 41 8.13 0.71 2.98
CA LEU A 41 9.09 0.78 4.06
C LEU A 41 8.98 2.18 4.67
N GLU A 42 8.52 2.29 5.91
CA GLU A 42 8.58 3.58 6.61
C GLU A 42 10.04 3.89 6.95
N ASP A 43 10.47 5.08 6.54
CA ASP A 43 11.84 5.64 6.54
C ASP A 43 12.87 5.05 5.55
N ASP A 44 13.44 5.95 4.74
CA ASP A 44 14.59 5.72 3.84
C ASP A 44 15.80 5.14 4.59
N SER A 45 15.93 5.46 5.88
CA SER A 45 16.98 4.96 6.77
C SER A 45 16.94 3.45 6.99
N SER A 46 15.79 2.80 6.74
CA SER A 46 15.65 1.33 6.87
C SER A 46 16.19 0.55 5.67
N LEU A 47 16.46 1.22 4.54
CA LEU A 47 17.15 0.62 3.40
C LEU A 47 18.64 0.39 3.69
N LEU A 48 19.24 1.10 4.64
CA LEU A 48 20.64 0.93 5.02
C LEU A 48 20.88 -0.36 5.84
N THR A 49 19.85 -0.88 6.50
CA THR A 49 19.90 -2.16 7.25
C THR A 49 19.40 -3.36 6.44
N LEU A 50 18.73 -3.10 5.32
CA LEU A 50 18.24 -4.10 4.40
C LEU A 50 19.17 -4.16 3.19
N THR A 51 20.26 -4.92 3.29
CA THR A 51 21.10 -5.20 2.12
C THR A 51 20.24 -5.82 1.02
N PRO A 52 20.13 -5.19 -0.17
CA PRO A 52 19.53 -5.85 -1.31
C PRO A 52 20.30 -7.14 -1.57
N GLN A 53 19.61 -8.27 -1.67
CA GLN A 53 20.23 -9.47 -2.24
C GLN A 53 20.44 -9.20 -3.73
N THR A 54 21.60 -8.61 -4.05
CA THR A 54 22.06 -8.54 -5.43
C THR A 54 22.24 -9.97 -5.91
N ASN A 55 21.55 -10.35 -6.99
CA ASN A 55 21.77 -11.62 -7.67
C ASN A 55 23.27 -11.82 -7.88
N GLY A 56 23.84 -12.80 -7.17
CA GLY A 56 25.25 -13.15 -7.26
C GLY A 56 25.59 -13.42 -8.71
N LYS A 57 26.54 -12.64 -9.25
CA LYS A 57 27.36 -13.13 -10.36
C LYS A 57 28.20 -14.26 -9.80
N ASN A 58 28.18 -15.38 -10.52
CA ASN A 58 28.97 -16.56 -10.26
C ASN A 58 30.45 -16.22 -10.18
N ASP A 59 31.03 -16.27 -8.98
CA ASP A 59 32.47 -16.49 -8.84
C ASP A 59 32.67 -17.81 -8.09
N ALA A 60 33.28 -18.74 -8.82
CA ALA A 60 33.57 -20.08 -8.40
C ALA A 60 34.70 -20.10 -7.37
N SER A 61 34.44 -20.62 -6.18
CA SER A 61 35.40 -21.43 -5.43
C SER A 61 34.67 -22.19 -4.34
N ALA A 62 34.59 -23.50 -4.52
CA ALA A 62 34.12 -24.45 -3.52
C ALA A 62 35.02 -24.42 -2.28
N ASN A 63 34.41 -24.46 -1.10
CA ASN A 63 34.92 -25.34 -0.05
C ASN A 63 33.79 -25.81 0.87
N GLU A 64 33.82 -27.10 1.19
CA GLU A 64 32.81 -27.84 1.92
C GLU A 64 32.96 -27.71 3.45
N GLN A 65 31.89 -28.14 4.14
CA GLN A 65 31.80 -28.62 5.52
C GLN A 65 31.39 -27.61 6.61
N GLY A 66 30.14 -27.77 7.06
CA GLY A 66 29.61 -27.17 8.29
C GLY A 66 28.14 -27.56 8.50
N GLN A 67 27.90 -28.66 9.21
CA GLN A 67 26.60 -29.02 9.78
C GLN A 67 26.18 -27.99 10.85
N GLY A 68 24.98 -27.44 10.80
CA GLY A 68 24.43 -26.66 11.93
C GLY A 68 23.19 -25.81 11.60
N ALA A 69 22.08 -26.16 12.27
CA ALA A 69 20.98 -25.30 12.72
C ALA A 69 20.23 -24.38 11.72
N GLY A 70 18.98 -24.76 11.42
CA GLY A 70 17.83 -23.88 11.17
C GLY A 70 18.05 -22.68 10.25
N GLU A 71 17.86 -22.87 8.94
CA GLU A 71 17.87 -21.78 7.97
C GLU A 71 16.75 -20.76 8.27
N ALA A 72 17.13 -19.63 8.88
CA ALA A 72 16.35 -18.40 8.83
C ALA A 72 16.28 -17.97 7.36
N GLY A 73 15.15 -18.29 6.72
CA GLY A 73 14.96 -18.10 5.28
C GLY A 73 15.05 -16.63 4.88
N SER A 74 16.25 -16.21 4.47
CA SER A 74 16.57 -14.84 4.04
C SER A 74 15.48 -14.25 3.13
N GLU A 75 14.94 -13.10 3.52
CA GLU A 75 13.80 -12.48 2.86
C GLU A 75 14.15 -12.11 1.41
N LYS A 76 13.27 -12.46 0.47
CA LYS A 76 13.50 -12.18 -0.96
C LYS A 76 12.56 -11.09 -1.44
N TRP A 77 13.12 -9.92 -1.69
CA TRP A 77 12.47 -8.77 -2.28
C TRP A 77 13.47 -8.03 -3.19
N ILE A 78 12.95 -7.21 -4.08
CA ILE A 78 13.76 -6.30 -4.90
C ILE A 78 13.31 -4.86 -4.66
N ALA A 79 14.23 -3.91 -4.83
CA ALA A 79 13.90 -2.49 -4.75
C ALA A 79 12.84 -2.12 -5.80
N HIS A 80 11.83 -1.35 -5.38
CA HIS A 80 10.91 -0.72 -6.31
C HIS A 80 11.57 0.52 -6.95
N GLN A 81 11.07 0.97 -8.10
CA GLN A 81 11.57 2.19 -8.76
C GLN A 81 11.30 3.47 -7.93
N THR A 82 10.35 3.40 -7.01
CA THR A 82 10.02 4.47 -6.06
C THR A 82 10.76 4.22 -4.75
N PRO A 83 11.59 5.16 -4.26
CA PRO A 83 12.24 5.05 -2.96
C PRO A 83 11.25 4.81 -1.82
N GLY A 84 11.66 4.03 -0.82
CA GLY A 84 10.79 3.61 0.29
C GLY A 84 9.80 2.48 -0.04
N PHE A 85 9.95 1.80 -1.18
CA PHE A 85 9.11 0.66 -1.56
C PHE A 85 9.94 -0.52 -2.06
N ILE A 86 9.42 -1.73 -1.84
CA ILE A 86 9.99 -2.98 -2.35
C ILE A 86 8.92 -3.82 -3.05
N VAL A 87 9.34 -4.65 -3.99
CA VAL A 87 8.51 -5.70 -4.58
C VAL A 87 8.82 -7.01 -3.88
N TRP A 88 7.81 -7.56 -3.21
CA TRP A 88 7.91 -8.83 -2.49
C TRP A 88 7.87 -10.02 -3.46
N GLN A 89 8.74 -11.01 -3.28
CA GLN A 89 8.86 -12.17 -4.17
C GLN A 89 8.59 -13.53 -3.50
N LYS A 90 8.35 -13.56 -2.18
CA LYS A 90 8.02 -14.79 -1.45
C LYS A 90 6.52 -15.00 -1.29
N ASP A 91 6.17 -16.12 -0.67
CA ASP A 91 4.81 -16.49 -0.33
C ASP A 91 4.18 -15.55 0.73
N HIS A 92 2.87 -15.69 0.88
CA HIS A 92 2.05 -14.92 1.81
C HIS A 92 2.42 -15.13 3.28
N ALA A 93 2.76 -16.35 3.71
CA ALA A 93 3.11 -16.60 5.12
C ALA A 93 4.41 -15.90 5.50
N SER A 94 5.40 -15.90 4.61
CA SER A 94 6.64 -15.15 4.77
C SER A 94 6.38 -13.64 4.81
N LEU A 95 5.50 -13.10 3.95
CA LEU A 95 5.09 -11.70 4.01
C LEU A 95 4.44 -11.34 5.34
N MET A 96 3.52 -12.17 5.83
CA MET A 96 2.81 -11.88 7.08
C MET A 96 3.76 -11.85 8.28
N ARG A 97 4.77 -12.73 8.29
CA ARG A 97 5.84 -12.70 9.31
C ARG A 97 6.63 -11.39 9.24
N PHE A 98 7.07 -11.02 8.04
CA PHE A 98 7.80 -9.76 7.80
C PHE A 98 7.01 -8.52 8.26
N LEU A 99 5.72 -8.46 7.97
CA LEU A 99 4.87 -7.34 8.40
C LEU A 99 4.62 -7.34 9.92
N ALA A 100 4.57 -8.51 10.55
CA ALA A 100 4.40 -8.62 12.00
C ALA A 100 5.67 -8.17 12.76
N GLU A 101 6.85 -8.49 12.23
CA GLU A 101 8.14 -8.06 12.81
C GLU A 101 8.40 -6.56 12.60
N HIS A 102 7.74 -5.94 11.61
CA HIS A 102 7.95 -4.54 11.24
C HIS A 102 6.63 -3.77 11.13
N PRO A 103 6.03 -3.33 12.25
CA PRO A 103 4.66 -2.78 12.29
C PRO A 103 4.45 -1.45 11.51
N GLY A 104 5.52 -0.73 11.17
CA GLY A 104 5.48 0.42 10.26
C GLY A 104 5.39 0.05 8.77
N ARG A 105 5.66 -1.21 8.41
CA ARG A 105 5.58 -1.68 7.02
C ARG A 105 4.15 -2.06 6.66
N ARG A 106 3.80 -1.88 5.39
CA ARG A 106 2.44 -2.12 4.88
C ARG A 106 2.45 -2.53 3.43
N VAL A 107 1.57 -3.47 3.06
CA VAL A 107 1.27 -3.74 1.65
C VAL A 107 0.53 -2.53 1.10
N GLN A 108 1.20 -1.76 0.26
CA GLN A 108 0.62 -0.55 -0.33
C GLN A 108 1.39 -0.14 -1.57
N ASP A 109 0.64 0.12 -2.65
CA ASP A 109 1.18 0.69 -3.87
C ASP A 109 1.63 2.15 -3.67
N PRO A 110 2.71 2.62 -4.33
CA PRO A 110 3.21 3.98 -4.16
C PRO A 110 2.20 5.07 -4.51
N ALA A 111 1.34 4.86 -5.52
CA ALA A 111 0.30 5.83 -5.87
C ALA A 111 -0.76 5.97 -4.77
N SER A 112 -0.97 4.91 -3.98
CA SER A 112 -1.85 4.95 -2.81
C SER A 112 -1.20 5.59 -1.58
N ALA A 113 0.12 5.48 -1.43
CA ALA A 113 0.87 6.00 -0.29
C ALA A 113 1.19 7.50 -0.42
N ARG A 114 1.51 7.95 -1.64
CA ARG A 114 2.05 9.28 -1.93
C ARG A 114 1.14 10.43 -1.49
N PRO A 115 -0.20 10.40 -1.69
CA PRO A 115 -1.07 11.51 -1.26
C PRO A 115 -0.96 11.81 0.23
N VAL A 116 -0.81 10.78 1.07
CA VAL A 116 -0.65 10.95 2.52
C VAL A 116 0.72 11.55 2.84
N SER A 117 1.78 11.12 2.15
CA SER A 117 3.13 11.67 2.33
C SER A 117 3.25 13.15 1.97
N LEU A 118 2.41 13.68 1.07
CA LEU A 118 2.39 15.12 0.74
C LEU A 118 1.92 15.99 1.92
N ALA A 119 1.23 15.41 2.90
CA ALA A 119 0.76 16.11 4.08
C ALA A 119 1.83 16.21 5.19
N ARG A 120 3.02 15.60 5.03
CA ARG A 120 4.02 15.40 6.10
C ARG A 120 4.39 16.68 6.85
N ASP A 121 4.45 17.81 6.16
CA ASP A 121 4.87 19.09 6.75
C ASP A 121 3.70 19.87 7.40
N LEU A 122 2.50 19.30 7.39
CA LEU A 122 1.35 19.85 8.09
C LEU A 122 1.40 19.49 9.59
N ALA A 123 0.68 20.27 10.41
CA ALA A 123 0.48 19.99 11.82
C ALA A 123 -1.02 19.89 12.17
N PRO A 124 -1.77 18.96 11.55
CA PRO A 124 -3.19 18.82 11.84
C PRO A 124 -3.39 18.36 13.28
N ARG A 125 -4.46 18.85 13.92
CA ARG A 125 -4.94 18.30 15.20
C ARG A 125 -6.02 17.23 14.99
N ILE A 126 -6.74 17.33 13.87
CA ILE A 126 -7.84 16.46 13.51
C ILE A 126 -7.67 16.07 12.05
N ILE A 127 -7.82 14.78 11.77
CA ILE A 127 -7.78 14.18 10.44
C ILE A 127 -9.05 13.36 10.25
N LEU A 128 -9.66 13.44 9.08
CA LEU A 128 -10.84 12.67 8.73
C LEU A 128 -10.54 11.80 7.49
N ASP A 129 -10.64 10.48 7.66
CA ASP A 129 -10.48 9.46 6.61
C ASP A 129 -11.86 8.86 6.29
N LEU A 130 -12.57 9.49 5.35
CA LEU A 130 -13.99 9.21 5.04
C LEU A 130 -14.23 7.85 4.36
N CYS A 131 -13.25 7.34 3.64
CA CYS A 131 -13.31 6.09 2.90
C CYS A 131 -12.11 5.23 3.29
N ALA A 132 -12.01 4.97 4.59
CA ALA A 132 -10.84 4.37 5.21
C ALA A 132 -10.58 2.94 4.72
N GLY A 133 -11.59 2.25 4.17
CA GLY A 133 -11.44 0.89 3.68
C GLY A 133 -11.05 -0.04 4.83
N ARG A 134 -10.02 -0.86 4.62
CA ARG A 134 -9.42 -1.67 5.70
C ARG A 134 -8.40 -0.91 6.55
N GLY A 135 -8.19 0.38 6.29
CA GLY A 135 -7.39 1.26 7.15
C GLY A 135 -5.91 1.40 6.82
N THR A 136 -5.45 1.00 5.62
CA THR A 136 -4.03 1.17 5.24
C THR A 136 -3.59 2.63 5.29
N LYS A 137 -4.42 3.56 4.80
CA LYS A 137 -4.15 5.01 4.88
C LYS A 137 -4.37 5.55 6.28
N THR A 138 -5.39 5.06 6.99
CA THR A 138 -5.64 5.41 8.40
C THR A 138 -4.42 5.13 9.28
N ARG A 139 -3.81 3.95 9.14
CA ARG A 139 -2.56 3.60 9.83
C ARG A 139 -1.43 4.56 9.47
N GLN A 140 -1.22 4.81 8.19
CA GLN A 140 -0.18 5.73 7.71
C GLN A 140 -0.38 7.15 8.27
N LEU A 141 -1.61 7.66 8.30
CA LEU A 141 -1.95 8.96 8.89
C LEU A 141 -1.70 8.99 10.40
N ALA A 142 -2.14 7.96 11.11
CA ALA A 142 -1.97 7.85 12.56
C ALA A 142 -0.51 7.81 12.99
N GLN A 143 0.34 7.10 12.23
CA GLN A 143 1.79 7.02 12.44
C GLN A 143 2.50 8.31 12.06
N MET A 144 2.10 8.96 10.95
CA MET A 144 2.68 10.22 10.49
C MET A 144 2.35 11.41 11.41
N PHE A 145 1.15 11.42 12.00
CA PHE A 145 0.67 12.48 12.89
C PHE A 145 0.27 11.91 14.26
N PRO A 146 1.23 11.48 15.09
CA PRO A 146 0.93 10.84 16.38
C PRO A 146 0.21 11.77 17.37
N GLN A 147 0.27 13.09 17.14
CA GLN A 147 -0.41 14.12 17.94
C GLN A 147 -1.80 14.50 17.41
N ALA A 148 -2.17 14.04 16.22
CA ALA A 148 -3.47 14.31 15.62
C ALA A 148 -4.47 13.20 15.99
N GLN A 149 -5.74 13.58 16.19
CA GLN A 149 -6.84 12.61 16.24
C GLN A 149 -7.29 12.24 14.83
N VAL A 150 -7.30 10.95 14.51
CA VAL A 150 -7.75 10.42 13.22
C VAL A 150 -9.14 9.82 13.39
N PHE A 151 -10.13 10.39 12.71
CA PHE A 151 -11.46 9.83 12.58
C PHE A 151 -11.55 9.03 11.28
N ALA A 152 -11.89 7.75 11.35
CA ALA A 152 -11.98 6.87 10.19
C ALA A 152 -13.42 6.36 10.02
N SER A 153 -13.93 6.38 8.79
CA SER A 153 -15.24 5.79 8.46
C SER A 153 -15.19 4.96 7.19
N ASP A 154 -16.09 3.98 7.10
CA ASP A 154 -16.43 3.28 5.86
C ASP A 154 -17.93 2.90 5.90
N VAL A 155 -18.57 2.84 4.74
CA VAL A 155 -19.98 2.43 4.61
C VAL A 155 -20.16 0.92 4.67
N ASP A 156 -19.10 0.17 4.38
CA ASP A 156 -19.09 -1.29 4.40
C ASP A 156 -18.82 -1.81 5.83
N THR A 157 -19.70 -2.67 6.32
CA THR A 157 -19.64 -3.18 7.69
C THR A 157 -18.42 -4.07 7.96
N LEU A 158 -17.96 -4.85 6.98
CA LEU A 158 -16.78 -5.71 7.11
C LEU A 158 -15.49 -4.88 7.13
N ARG A 159 -15.44 -3.81 6.33
CA ARG A 159 -14.33 -2.85 6.35
C ARG A 159 -14.29 -2.10 7.68
N THR A 160 -15.44 -1.67 8.18
CA THR A 160 -15.56 -1.03 9.51
C THR A 160 -15.12 -1.95 10.65
N GLN A 161 -15.42 -3.25 10.61
CA GLN A 161 -14.85 -4.22 11.56
C GLN A 161 -13.33 -4.24 11.52
N SER A 162 -12.74 -4.23 10.31
CA SER A 162 -11.28 -4.17 10.15
C SER A 162 -10.69 -2.88 10.74
N LEU A 163 -11.39 -1.75 10.60
CA LEU A 163 -10.98 -0.48 11.21
C LEU A 163 -11.06 -0.52 12.73
N HIS A 164 -12.07 -1.16 13.31
CA HIS A 164 -12.16 -1.32 14.77
C HIS A 164 -11.00 -2.17 15.30
N GLU A 165 -10.65 -3.26 14.63
CA GLU A 165 -9.47 -4.06 14.99
C GLU A 165 -8.18 -3.26 14.87
N LEU A 166 -8.02 -2.46 13.81
CA LEU A 166 -6.89 -1.57 13.64
C LEU A 166 -6.78 -0.55 14.78
N ALA A 167 -7.89 0.09 15.14
CA ALA A 167 -7.95 1.14 16.17
C ALA A 167 -7.54 0.64 17.56
N LYS A 168 -7.68 -0.66 17.87
CA LYS A 168 -7.18 -1.24 19.13
C LYS A 168 -5.68 -1.08 19.31
N SER A 169 -4.93 -0.98 18.20
CA SER A 169 -3.47 -0.84 18.18
C SER A 169 -2.98 0.59 17.96
N LEU A 170 -3.89 1.54 17.69
CA LEU A 170 -3.56 2.93 17.33
C LEU A 170 -4.37 3.89 18.22
N PRO A 171 -3.75 4.45 19.29
CA PRO A 171 -4.48 5.18 20.33
C PRO A 171 -5.12 6.49 19.85
N ASN A 172 -4.62 7.05 18.75
CA ASN A 172 -5.12 8.28 18.15
C ASN A 172 -6.14 8.04 17.02
N VAL A 173 -6.63 6.81 16.85
CA VAL A 173 -7.65 6.47 15.84
C VAL A 173 -9.00 6.25 16.52
N THR A 174 -10.04 6.87 15.97
CA THR A 174 -11.44 6.63 16.35
C THR A 174 -12.25 6.27 15.11
N VAL A 175 -12.93 5.13 15.16
CA VAL A 175 -13.86 4.72 14.11
C VAL A 175 -15.20 5.39 14.36
N VAL A 176 -15.73 6.07 13.34
CA VAL A 176 -17.02 6.76 13.40
C VAL A 176 -17.95 6.24 12.32
N SER A 177 -19.24 6.20 12.63
CA SER A 177 -20.26 5.90 11.62
C SER A 177 -20.32 7.03 10.59
N PRO A 178 -20.46 6.75 9.29
CA PRO A 178 -20.73 7.78 8.28
C PRO A 178 -21.94 8.66 8.63
N ASP A 179 -22.94 8.12 9.31
CA ASP A 179 -24.13 8.88 9.73
C ASP A 179 -23.88 9.86 10.87
N ALA A 180 -22.81 9.66 11.64
CA ALA A 180 -22.40 10.58 12.71
C ALA A 180 -21.61 11.78 12.19
N LEU A 181 -21.21 11.76 10.92
CA LEU A 181 -20.51 12.86 10.28
C LEU A 181 -21.51 13.93 9.84
N PRO A 182 -21.20 15.23 10.01
CA PRO A 182 -22.05 16.30 9.53
C PRO A 182 -22.34 16.07 8.04
N ARG A 183 -23.61 15.95 7.69
CA ARG A 183 -24.02 15.94 6.29
C ARG A 183 -23.78 17.34 5.73
N CYS A 184 -22.65 17.55 5.08
CA CYS A 184 -22.39 18.75 4.29
C CYS A 184 -23.24 18.71 3.00
N TYR A 185 -24.57 18.64 3.12
CA TYR A 185 -25.43 18.97 1.99
C TYR A 185 -25.65 20.48 1.98
N ALA A 186 -24.67 21.17 1.40
CA ALA A 186 -24.84 22.50 0.84
C ALA A 186 -24.07 22.57 -0.48
N TRP A 187 -24.42 21.67 -1.41
CA TRP A 187 -24.34 22.00 -2.83
C TRP A 187 -25.76 22.44 -3.21
N GLU A 188 -26.14 23.63 -2.75
CA GLU A 188 -27.30 24.31 -3.33
C GLU A 188 -26.92 24.70 -4.75
N ASN A 189 -27.67 24.14 -5.70
CA ASN A 189 -27.79 24.50 -7.11
C ASN A 189 -27.01 25.75 -7.55
N GLY A 190 -25.96 25.53 -8.37
CA GLY A 190 -25.39 26.51 -9.28
C GLY A 190 -25.32 25.91 -10.68
#